data_AF-A0A2C6LBX1-F1
#
_entry.id   AF-A0A2C6LBX1-F1
#
_cell.length_a   1.000
_cell.length_b   1.000
_cell.length_c   1.000
_cell.angle_alpha   90.00
_cell.angle_beta   90.00
_cell.angle_gamma   90.00
#
_symmetry.space_group_name_H-M   'P 1'
#
loop_
_entity.id
_entity.type
_entity.pdbx_description
1 polymer ?
#
loop_
_entity_poly.entity_id
_entity_poly.type
_entity_poly.pdbx_seq_one_letter_code
_entity_poly.pdbx_strand_id
1 'polypeptide(L)'
;MRLLDKITNPDTVKVIQRKLCAPLVTLLSAEPEIQYVALRNMDLIVQKRPSILASEVKMFFCKYNDPVYVKIEKLEILVRLASERNIDQV
;
A
#
# COMPACT_ATOMS: atom_id res chain seq x y z
N MET A 1 -6.46 10.86 -5.95
CA MET A 1 -6.99 10.25 -7.18
C MET A 1 -8.34 10.87 -7.60
N ARG A 2 -8.38 12.11 -8.09
CA ARG A 2 -9.66 12.78 -8.47
C ARG A 2 -10.31 12.20 -9.74
N LEU A 3 -9.53 11.58 -10.62
CA LEU A 3 -10.04 11.01 -11.88
C LEU A 3 -10.81 9.69 -11.65
N LEU A 4 -10.37 8.86 -10.71
CA LEU A 4 -11.09 7.63 -10.36
C LEU A 4 -12.41 7.90 -9.62
N ASP A 5 -12.60 9.09 -9.06
CA ASP A 5 -13.86 9.52 -8.44
C ASP A 5 -14.92 9.89 -9.51
N LYS A 6 -14.51 10.10 -10.77
CA LYS A 6 -15.41 10.37 -11.91
C LYS A 6 -15.93 9.10 -12.58
N ILE A 7 -15.42 7.93 -12.21
CA ILE A 7 -15.87 6.65 -12.78
C ILE A 7 -17.07 6.16 -11.96
N THR A 8 -18.24 6.17 -12.58
CA THR A 8 -19.51 5.79 -11.93
C THR A 8 -19.66 4.27 -11.81
N ASN A 9 -19.02 3.49 -12.68
CA ASN A 9 -19.13 2.03 -12.67
C ASN A 9 -18.24 1.41 -11.56
N PRO A 10 -18.83 0.79 -10.53
CA PRO A 10 -18.09 0.23 -9.41
C PRO A 10 -17.23 -0.99 -9.82
N ASP A 11 -17.62 -1.74 -10.84
CA ASP A 11 -16.86 -2.90 -11.31
C ASP A 11 -15.58 -2.47 -12.02
N THR A 12 -15.66 -1.40 -12.82
CA THR A 12 -14.49 -0.78 -13.45
C THR A 12 -13.51 -0.28 -12.39
N VAL A 13 -14.01 0.37 -11.33
CA VAL A 13 -13.19 0.83 -10.21
C VAL A 13 -12.47 -0.35 -9.54
N LYS A 14 -13.17 -1.45 -9.23
CA LYS A 14 -12.56 -2.65 -8.64
C LYS A 14 -11.48 -3.26 -9.54
N VAL A 15 -11.73 -3.34 -10.86
CA VAL A 15 -10.75 -3.86 -11.82
C VAL A 15 -9.48 -3.00 -11.84
N ILE A 16 -9.62 -1.67 -11.86
CA ILE A 16 -8.47 -0.76 -11.84
C ILE A 16 -7.71 -0.88 -10.52
N GLN A 17 -8.41 -0.95 -9.39
CA GLN A 17 -7.79 -1.13 -8.07
C GLN A 17 -6.96 -2.42 -8.00
N ARG A 18 -7.44 -3.54 -8.55
CA ARG A 18 -6.67 -4.79 -8.62
C ARG A 18 -5.42 -4.65 -9.51
N LYS A 19 -5.55 -3.99 -10.67
CA LYS A 19 -4.41 -3.76 -11.58
C LYS A 19 -3.34 -2.82 -11.01
N LEU A 20 -3.71 -1.93 -10.09
CA LEU A 20 -2.79 -1.02 -9.41
C LEU A 20 -1.91 -1.72 -8.35
N CYS A 21 -2.38 -2.83 -7.78
CA CYS A 21 -1.68 -3.50 -6.70
C CYS A 21 -0.31 -4.06 -7.14
N ALA A 22 -0.28 -4.81 -8.25
CA ALA A 22 0.94 -5.43 -8.77
C ALA A 22 2.11 -4.45 -9.00
N PRO A 23 1.95 -3.31 -9.72
CA PRO A 23 3.06 -2.37 -9.92
C PRO A 23 3.50 -1.67 -8.63
N LEU A 24 2.58 -1.40 -7.69
CA LEU A 24 2.95 -0.85 -6.38
C LEU A 24 3.81 -1.84 -5.60
N VAL A 25 3.48 -3.13 -5.64
CA VAL A 25 4.29 -4.19 -5.01
C VAL A 25 5.69 -4.25 -5.63
N THR A 26 5.81 -4.19 -6.95
CA THR A 26 7.12 -4.23 -7.62
C THR A 26 8.04 -3.08 -7.20
N LEU A 27 7.49 -1.90 -6.90
CA LEU A 27 8.29 -0.75 -6.42
C LEU A 27 8.92 -0.99 -5.03
N LEU A 28 8.38 -1.90 -4.21
CA LEU A 28 9.00 -2.25 -2.93
C LEU A 28 10.24 -3.15 -3.06
N SER A 29 10.52 -3.64 -4.26
CA SER A 29 11.73 -4.41 -4.56
C SER A 29 12.87 -3.55 -5.12
N ALA A 30 12.65 -2.24 -5.26
CA ALA A 30 13.66 -1.29 -5.73
C ALA A 30 14.67 -0.92 -4.63
N GLU A 31 15.61 -0.03 -4.97
CA GLU A 31 16.56 0.53 -3.99
C GLU A 31 15.84 1.27 -2.85
N PRO A 32 16.44 1.33 -1.64
CA PRO A 32 15.77 1.87 -0.45
C PRO A 32 15.21 3.29 -0.59
N GLU A 33 15.87 4.14 -1.36
CA GLU A 33 15.47 5.52 -1.65
C GLU A 33 14.20 5.56 -2.50
N ILE A 34 14.12 4.70 -3.52
CA ILE A 34 12.94 4.55 -4.38
C ILE A 34 11.80 3.94 -3.55
N GLN A 35 12.11 2.94 -2.74
CA GLN A 35 11.14 2.31 -1.85
C GLN A 35 10.53 3.32 -0.87
N TYR A 36 11.35 4.19 -0.28
CA TYR A 36 10.87 5.24 0.62
C TYR A 36 9.88 6.18 -0.09
N VAL A 37 10.24 6.69 -1.27
CA VAL A 37 9.33 7.55 -2.06
C VAL A 37 8.06 6.78 -2.44
N ALA A 38 8.17 5.50 -2.80
CA ALA A 38 7.03 4.67 -3.13
C ALA A 38 6.10 4.48 -1.92
N LEU A 39 6.64 4.20 -0.73
CA LEU A 39 5.88 4.04 0.51
C LEU A 39 5.12 5.33 0.88
N ARG A 40 5.77 6.51 0.82
CA ARG A 40 5.10 7.80 1.04
C ARG A 40 3.89 8.00 0.12
N ASN A 41 4.05 7.66 -1.16
CA ASN A 41 2.97 7.75 -2.13
C ASN A 41 1.86 6.71 -1.88
N MET A 42 2.23 5.50 -1.46
CA MET A 42 1.27 4.46 -1.09
C MET A 42 0.45 4.86 0.14
N ASP A 43 1.05 5.48 1.17
CA ASP A 43 0.30 5.97 2.33
C ASP A 43 -0.81 6.95 1.89
N LEU A 44 -0.51 7.91 1.01
CA LEU A 44 -1.51 8.82 0.44
C LEU A 44 -2.62 8.09 -0.34
N ILE A 45 -2.27 7.01 -1.06
CA ILE A 45 -3.24 6.18 -1.78
C ILE A 45 -4.15 5.43 -0.79
N VAL A 46 -3.58 4.81 0.24
CA VAL A 46 -4.29 4.06 1.28
C VAL A 46 -5.23 4.97 2.06
N GLN A 47 -4.80 6.19 2.42
CA GLN A 47 -5.65 7.19 3.06
C GLN A 47 -6.92 7.48 2.26
N LYS A 48 -6.83 7.51 0.91
CA LYS A 48 -7.99 7.79 0.06
C LYS A 48 -8.81 6.52 -0.25
N ARG A 49 -8.15 5.38 -0.44
CA ARG A 49 -8.78 4.10 -0.86
C ARG A 49 -8.05 2.90 -0.24
N PRO A 50 -8.34 2.56 1.03
CA PRO A 50 -7.62 1.50 1.75
C PRO A 50 -7.82 0.11 1.14
N SER A 51 -8.92 -0.10 0.40
CA SER A 51 -9.25 -1.39 -0.24
C SER A 51 -8.26 -1.86 -1.31
N ILE A 52 -7.35 -1.00 -1.78
CA ILE A 52 -6.36 -1.35 -2.82
C ILE A 52 -5.27 -2.28 -2.27
N LEU A 53 -4.81 -2.03 -1.04
CA LEU A 53 -3.66 -2.73 -0.43
C LEU A 53 -4.05 -3.59 0.79
N ALA A 54 -5.34 -3.63 1.14
CA ALA A 54 -5.84 -4.36 2.31
C ALA A 54 -5.58 -5.88 2.26
N SER A 55 -5.40 -6.47 1.07
CA SER A 55 -5.08 -7.90 0.92
C SER A 55 -3.58 -8.21 0.99
N GLU A 56 -2.73 -7.18 0.87
CA GLU A 56 -1.27 -7.34 0.74
C GLU A 56 -0.52 -6.83 1.99
N VAL A 57 -1.16 -6.79 3.15
CA VAL A 57 -0.59 -6.20 4.39
C VAL A 57 0.81 -6.74 4.72
N LYS A 58 1.08 -8.02 4.42
CA LYS A 58 2.38 -8.67 4.64
C LYS A 58 3.54 -8.01 3.90
N MET A 59 3.27 -7.29 2.80
CA MET A 59 4.31 -6.58 2.04
C MET A 59 4.95 -5.43 2.83
N PHE A 60 4.24 -4.92 3.84
CA PHE A 60 4.70 -3.83 4.68
C PHE A 60 5.49 -4.31 5.89
N PHE A 61 5.71 -5.62 6.08
CA PHE A 61 6.57 -6.08 7.16
C PHE A 61 8.01 -5.59 7.00
N CYS A 62 8.58 -5.14 8.12
CA CYS A 62 9.95 -4.67 8.17
C CYS A 62 10.92 -5.84 8.02
N LYS A 63 11.90 -5.72 7.13
CA LYS A 63 13.04 -6.64 7.07
C LYS A 63 14.16 -6.13 7.96
N TYR A 64 15.03 -7.03 8.43
CA TYR A 64 16.15 -6.65 9.30
C TYR A 64 17.07 -5.61 8.65
N ASN A 65 17.36 -5.79 7.36
CA ASN A 65 18.23 -4.95 6.55
C ASN A 65 17.57 -3.66 6.02
N ASP A 66 16.27 -3.45 6.25
CA ASP A 66 15.63 -2.21 5.81
C ASP A 66 16.21 -1.02 6.61
N PRO A 67 16.53 0.11 5.94
CA PRO A 67 16.90 1.34 6.63
C PRO A 67 15.80 1.84 7.56
N VAL A 68 16.17 2.59 8.60
CA VAL A 68 15.22 3.08 9.63
C VAL A 68 14.07 3.88 9.02
N TYR A 69 14.34 4.74 8.04
CA TYR A 69 13.32 5.53 7.38
C TYR A 69 12.30 4.68 6.60
N VAL A 70 12.72 3.55 6.01
CA VAL A 70 11.81 2.60 5.35
C VAL A 70 10.95 1.87 6.39
N LYS A 71 11.55 1.46 7.51
CA LYS A 71 10.85 0.77 8.60
C LYS A 71 9.74 1.64 9.19
N ILE A 72 10.00 2.92 9.42
CA ILE A 72 9.01 3.86 9.95
C ILE A 72 7.81 3.97 9.00
N GLU A 73 8.05 4.18 7.71
CA GLU A 73 6.96 4.29 6.71
C GLU A 73 6.16 3.00 6.57
N LYS A 74 6.84 1.85 6.61
CA LYS A 74 6.20 0.54 6.61
C LYS A 74 5.25 0.36 7.79
N LEU A 75 5.68 0.75 9.00
CA LEU A 75 4.86 0.68 10.21
C LEU A 75 3.66 1.63 10.14
N GLU A 76 3.84 2.85 9.62
CA GLU A 76 2.75 3.82 9.44
C GLU A 76 1.61 3.24 8.58
N ILE A 77 1.96 2.62 7.45
CA ILE A 77 1.00 1.99 6.55
C ILE A 77 0.37 0.73 7.19
N LEU A 78 1.16 -0.08 7.90
CA LEU A 78 0.68 -1.25 8.63
C LEU A 78 -0.42 -0.89 9.63
N VAL A 79 -0.18 0.13 10.46
CA VAL A 79 -1.16 0.61 11.44
C VAL A 79 -2.43 1.09 10.74
N ARG A 80 -2.30 1.75 9.59
CA ARG A 80 -3.44 2.25 8.81
C ARG A 80 -4.26 1.12 8.17
N LEU A 81 -3.63 0.01 7.80
CA LEU A 81 -4.26 -1.16 7.19
C LEU A 81 -4.70 -2.22 8.21
N ALA A 82 -4.31 -2.09 9.48
CA ALA A 82 -4.70 -3.00 10.54
C ALA A 82 -6.23 -3.05 10.67
N SER A 83 -6.77 -4.27 10.69
CA SER A 83 -8.19 -4.56 10.80
C SER A 83 -8.39 -5.88 11.52
N GLU A 84 -9.58 -6.13 12.06
CA GLU A 84 -9.90 -7.39 12.74
C GLU A 84 -9.65 -8.64 11.88
N ARG A 85 -9.62 -8.50 10.55
CA ARG A 85 -9.38 -9.60 9.61
C ARG A 85 -7.91 -9.97 9.43
N ASN A 86 -7.00 -9.07 9.78
CA ASN A 86 -5.56 -9.24 9.59
C ASN A 86 -4.77 -9.18 10.89
N ILE A 87 -5.45 -9.03 12.04
CA ILE A 87 -4.82 -8.93 13.36
C ILE A 87 -3.95 -10.13 13.73
N ASP A 88 -4.33 -11.34 13.30
CA ASP A 88 -3.53 -12.55 13.56
C ASP A 88 -2.27 -12.64 12.67
N GLN A 89 -2.19 -11.79 11.63
CA GLN A 89 -1.09 -11.78 10.67
C GLN A 89 -0.09 -10.66 10.94
N VAL A 90 -0.50 -9.60 11.64
CA VAL A 90 0.30 -8.40 11.97
C VAL A 90 0.96 -8.59 13.33
#